data_AF-A0A3M1QZX1-F1
#
_entry.id   AF-A0A3M1QZX1-F1
#
_cell.length_a   1.000
_cell.length_b   1.000
_cell.length_c   1.000
_cell.angle_alpha   90.00
_cell.angle_beta   90.00
_cell.angle_gamma   90.00
#
_symmetry.space_group_name_H-M   'P 1'
#
loop_
_entity.id
_entity.type
_entity.pdbx_description
1 polymer ?
#
loop_
_entity_poly.entity_id
_entity_poly.type
_entity_poly.pdbx_seq_one_letter_code
_entity_poly.pdbx_strand_id
1 'polypeptide(L)' 'MIIIDAQVHIWGANTPERPWAPERAHLAHRPQPFGKDDLLREMEAAGVDRVVIVPPSWEGDRNDLALEAARQHPD' A
#
# COMPACT_ATOMS: atom_id res chain seq x y z
N MET A 1 10.26 -10.81 19.83
CA MET A 1 11.14 -9.91 19.06
C MET A 1 10.24 -9.15 18.12
N ILE A 2 10.34 -7.82 18.04
CA ILE A 2 9.52 -7.03 17.12
C ILE A 2 10.19 -7.04 15.75
N ILE A 3 9.45 -7.43 14.71
CA ILE A 3 9.86 -7.39 13.30
C ILE A 3 9.11 -6.25 12.62
N ILE A 4 9.88 -5.33 12.03
CA ILE A 4 9.33 -4.18 11.31
C ILE A 4 9.76 -4.27 9.85
N ASP A 5 8.80 -4.35 8.94
CA ASP A 5 9.07 -4.16 7.51
C ASP A 5 9.17 -2.65 7.23
N ALA A 6 10.38 -2.22 6.89
CA ALA A 6 10.68 -0.80 6.70
C ALA A 6 10.14 -0.24 5.38
N GLN A 7 9.55 -1.05 4.50
CA GLN A 7 8.98 -0.55 3.25
C GLN A 7 7.94 -1.49 2.64
N VAL A 8 6.67 -1.09 2.70
CA VAL A 8 5.58 -1.73 1.96
C VAL A 8 4.79 -0.71 1.15
N HIS A 9 4.15 -1.18 0.09
CA HIS A 9 3.25 -0.39 -0.74
C HIS A 9 1.83 -0.96 -0.66
N ILE A 10 0.83 -0.08 -0.53
CA ILE A 10 -0.58 -0.39 -0.79
C ILE A 10 -1.11 0.59 -1.84
N TRP A 11 -2.04 0.16 -2.67
CA TRP A 11 -2.59 0.98 -3.76
C TRP A 11 -4.02 0.58 -4.12
N GLY A 12 -4.75 1.55 -4.67
CA GLY A 12 -6.09 1.34 -5.20
C GLY A 12 -6.07 0.85 -6.65
N ALA A 13 -7.22 0.40 -7.14
CA ALA A 13 -7.33 0.02 -8.55
C ALA A 13 -7.19 1.25 -9.45
N ASN A 14 -6.63 1.05 -10.64
CA ASN A 14 -6.64 2.06 -11.69
C ASN A 14 -8.07 2.17 -12.26
N THR A 15 -8.81 3.23 -11.93
CA THR A 15 -10.17 3.47 -12.42
C THR A 15 -10.29 4.87 -13.03
N PRO A 16 -11.36 5.19 -13.79
CA PRO A 16 -11.59 6.56 -14.26
C PRO A 16 -11.62 7.62 -13.16
N GLU A 17 -12.06 7.25 -11.95
CA GLU A 17 -12.15 8.13 -10.77
C GLU A 17 -10.82 8.18 -9.99
N ARG A 18 -10.04 7.10 -10.05
CA ARG A 18 -8.71 6.99 -9.44
C ARG A 18 -7.68 6.53 -10.47
N PRO A 19 -7.40 7.35 -11.50
CA PRO A 19 -6.42 6.95 -12.51
C PRO A 19 -5.05 6.88 -11.85
N TRP A 20 -4.25 5.90 -12.24
CA TRP A 20 -2.81 5.94 -12.00
C TRP A 20 -2.16 6.95 -12.94
N ALA A 21 -1.05 7.55 -12.50
CA ALA A 21 -0.28 8.48 -13.32
C ALA A 21 0.14 7.78 -14.64
N PRO A 22 -0.30 8.25 -15.83
CA PRO A 22 -0.09 7.54 -17.08
C PRO A 22 1.37 7.21 -17.38
N GLU A 23 2.27 8.13 -17.04
CA GLU A 23 3.71 8.00 -17.21
C GLU A 23 4.36 7.01 -16.22
N ARG A 24 3.63 6.53 -15.21
CA ARG A 24 4.12 5.62 -14.16
C ARG A 24 3.32 4.34 -14.02
N ALA A 25 2.16 4.22 -14.65
CA ALA A 25 1.28 3.05 -14.54
C ALA A 25 1.98 1.73 -14.89
N HIS A 26 2.97 1.77 -15.81
CA HIS A 26 3.79 0.63 -16.22
C HIS A 26 4.74 0.12 -15.10
N LEU A 27 4.96 0.90 -14.04
CA LEU A 27 5.77 0.51 -12.88
C LEU A 27 5.00 -0.35 -11.87
N ALA A 28 3.67 -0.46 -12.02
CA ALA A 28 2.87 -1.29 -11.13
C ALA A 28 3.23 -2.77 -11.31
N HIS A 29 3.74 -3.39 -10.24
CA HIS A 29 4.16 -4.79 -10.26
C HIS A 29 2.99 -5.78 -10.37
N ARG A 30 1.76 -5.34 -10.04
CA ARG A 30 0.54 -6.15 -10.15
C ARG A 30 -0.61 -5.30 -10.69
N PRO A 31 -1.46 -5.86 -11.56
CA PRO A 31 -2.65 -5.18 -12.04
C PRO A 31 -3.77 -5.15 -10.98
N GLN A 32 -3.78 -6.09 -10.04
CA GLN A 32 -4.73 -6.09 -8.94
C GLN A 32 -4.38 -5.00 -7.92
N PRO A 33 -5.38 -4.33 -7.32
CA PRO A 33 -5.15 -3.50 -6.14
C PRO A 33 -4.58 -4.36 -5.01
N PHE A 34 -3.80 -3.74 -4.15
CA PHE A 34 -3.30 -4.37 -2.93
C PHE A 34 -3.58 -3.39 -1.78
N GLY A 35 -4.59 -3.72 -1.00
CA GLY A 35 -5.10 -2.84 0.04
C GLY A 35 -4.54 -3.16 1.43
N LYS A 36 -4.96 -2.35 2.40
CA LYS A 36 -4.67 -2.55 3.83
C LYS A 36 -5.02 -3.96 4.32
N ASP A 37 -6.18 -4.49 3.92
CA ASP A 37 -6.61 -5.81 4.38
C ASP A 37 -5.78 -6.95 3.75
N ASP A 38 -5.25 -6.76 2.54
CA ASP A 38 -4.28 -7.69 1.93
C ASP A 38 -2.96 -7.64 2.70
N LEU A 39 -2.47 -6.42 2.98
CA LEU A 39 -1.24 -6.21 3.74
C LEU A 39 -1.31 -6.84 5.14
N LEU A 40 -2.42 -6.68 5.87
CA LEU A 40 -2.60 -7.28 7.19
C LEU A 40 -2.52 -8.82 7.14
N ARG A 41 -3.11 -9.45 6.11
CA ARG A 41 -3.02 -10.90 5.91
C ARG A 41 -1.58 -11.34 5.63
N GLU A 42 -0.85 -10.60 4.80
CA GLU A 42 0.55 -10.91 4.49
C GLU A 42 1.46 -10.69 5.71
N MET A 43 1.23 -9.63 6.49
CA MET A 43 1.95 -9.38 7.76
C MET A 43 1.76 -10.54 8.75
N GLU A 44 0.52 -11.00 8.94
CA GLU A 44 0.21 -12.16 9.80
C GLU A 44 0.94 -13.41 9.31
N ALA A 45 0.88 -13.70 8.00
CA ALA A 45 1.53 -14.87 7.41
C ALA A 45 3.06 -14.82 7.50
N ALA A 46 3.66 -13.62 7.39
CA ALA A 46 5.09 -13.41 7.47
C ALA A 46 5.64 -13.25 8.90
N GLY A 47 4.77 -13.09 9.90
CA GLY A 47 5.18 -12.77 11.27
C GLY A 47 5.80 -11.37 11.41
N VAL A 48 5.34 -10.41 10.60
CA VAL A 48 5.73 -8.99 10.69
C VAL A 48 4.79 -8.26 11.62
N ASP A 49 5.33 -7.57 12.62
CA ASP A 49 4.54 -6.87 13.64
C ASP A 49 4.13 -5.46 13.18
N ARG A 50 5.00 -4.76 12.44
CA ARG A 50 4.81 -3.37 12.02
C ARG A 50 5.33 -3.11 10.63
N VAL A 51 4.79 -2.08 9.99
CA VAL A 51 5.21 -1.69 8.64
C VAL A 51 5.33 -0.18 8.49
N VAL A 52 6.23 0.24 7.61
CA VAL A 52 6.25 1.60 7.09
C VAL A 52 5.60 1.60 5.70
N ILE A 53 4.44 2.24 5.61
CA ILE A 53 3.71 2.36 4.33
C ILE A 53 4.31 3.52 3.53
N VAL A 54 4.91 3.18 2.39
CA VAL A 54 5.40 4.15 1.41
C VAL A 54 4.41 4.19 0.25
N PRO A 55 3.70 5.30 -0.02
CA PRO A 55 2.82 5.37 -1.17
C PRO A 55 3.61 5.17 -2.49
N PRO A 56 3.13 4.33 -3.42
CA PRO A 56 3.84 4.08 -4.67
C PRO A 56 3.72 5.27 -5.63
N SER A 57 4.73 5.47 -6.48
CA SER A 57 4.84 6.67 -7.32
C SER A 57 3.74 6.81 -8.38
N TRP A 58 3.09 5.71 -8.79
CA TRP A 58 1.99 5.73 -9.76
C TRP A 58 0.64 6.16 -9.18
N GLU A 59 0.53 6.24 -7.86
CA GLU A 59 -0.60 6.89 -7.17
C GLU A 59 -0.49 8.43 -7.17
N GLY A 60 0.58 8.98 -7.75
CA GLY A 60 0.84 10.41 -7.80
C GLY A 60 1.09 10.96 -6.40
N ASP A 61 0.44 12.07 -6.06
CA ASP A 61 0.55 12.70 -4.74
C ASP A 61 -0.47 12.15 -3.72
N ARG A 62 -1.24 11.11 -4.10
CA ARG A 62 -2.24 10.51 -3.21
C ARG A 62 -1.57 9.65 -2.14
N ASN A 63 -1.80 10.00 -0.89
CA ASN A 63 -1.39 9.24 0.30
C ASN A 63 -2.57 8.84 1.19
N ASP A 64 -3.80 9.10 0.74
CA ASP A 64 -5.05 8.88 1.47
C ASP A 64 -5.21 7.43 1.96
N LEU A 65 -4.91 6.44 1.11
CA LEU A 65 -4.99 5.02 1.48
C LEU A 65 -3.97 4.65 2.56
N ALA A 66 -2.75 5.20 2.48
CA ALA A 66 -1.70 4.96 3.47
C ALA A 66 -2.04 5.61 4.81
N LEU A 67 -2.53 6.86 4.80
CA LEU A 67 -2.95 7.58 5.99
C LEU A 67 -4.15 6.90 6.66
N GLU A 68 -5.15 6.47 5.89
CA GLU A 68 -6.31 5.77 6.43
C GLU A 68 -5.92 4.41 7.02
N ALA A 69 -5.02 3.67 6.38
CA ALA A 69 -4.47 2.43 6.92
C ALA A 69 -3.79 2.66 8.27
N ALA A 70 -2.88 3.64 8.36
CA ALA A 70 -2.18 3.98 9.60
C ALA A 70 -3.15 4.50 10.70
N ARG A 71 -4.20 5.23 10.32
CA ARG A 71 -5.21 5.72 11.27
C ARG A 71 -6.05 4.58 11.85
N GLN A 72 -6.39 3.58 11.03
CA GLN A 72 -7.16 2.42 11.45
C GLN A 72 -6.32 1.39 12.21
N HIS A 73 -5.02 1.31 11.93
CA HIS A 73 -4.06 0.36 12.53
C HIS A 73 -2.79 1.12 12.94
N PRO A 74 -2.83 1.84 14.08
CA PRO A 74 -1.72 2.69 14.52
C PRO A 74 -0.57 1.93 15.19
N ASP A 75 -0.77 0.64 15.52
CA ASP A 75 0.16 -0.21 16.27
C ASP A 75 1.09 -1.04 15.39
#